data_AF-A0A447P8R9-F1
#
_entry.id   AF-A0A447P8R9-F1
#
_cell.length_a   1.000
_cell.length_b   1.000
_cell.length_c   1.000
_cell.angle_alpha   90.00
_cell.angle_beta   90.00
_cell.angle_gamma   90.00
#
_symmetry.space_group_name_H-M   'P 1'
#
loop_
_entity.id
_entity.type
_entity.pdbx_description
1 polymer ?
#
loop_
_entity_poly.entity_id
_entity_poly.type
_entity_poly.pdbx_seq_one_letter_code
_entity_poly.pdbx_strand_id
1 'polypeptide(L)'
;MPEADDRARINQVIFDELCQGTFTDASRHYYLQVIEQLAAQGAQGVIFGCTEIGLLVSQTQSALPVFDTTAIHAADAVSFMLSSSAPE
;
A
#
# COMPACT_ATOMS: atom_id res chain seq x y z
N MET A 1 -12.16 -6.25 0.17
CA MET A 1 -10.92 -6.99 -0.17
C MET A 1 -10.93 -7.21 -1.67
N PRO A 2 -9.81 -7.14 -2.41
CA PRO A 2 -9.82 -7.35 -3.85
C PRO A 2 -10.38 -8.72 -4.24
N GLU A 3 -10.98 -8.82 -5.42
CA GLU A 3 -11.49 -10.08 -5.97
C GLU A 3 -10.35 -11.04 -6.34
N ALA A 4 -10.68 -12.30 -6.67
CA ALA A 4 -9.66 -13.34 -6.85
C ALA A 4 -8.64 -13.01 -7.95
N ASP A 5 -9.11 -12.54 -9.10
CA ASP A 5 -8.26 -12.15 -10.22
C ASP A 5 -7.38 -10.95 -9.86
N ASP A 6 -7.92 -9.99 -9.10
CA ASP A 6 -7.15 -8.84 -8.64
C ASP A 6 -6.05 -9.23 -7.66
N ARG A 7 -6.35 -10.13 -6.71
CA ARG A 7 -5.32 -10.66 -5.81
C ARG A 7 -4.21 -11.37 -6.57
N ALA A 8 -4.56 -12.16 -7.59
CA ALA A 8 -3.57 -12.85 -8.42
C ALA A 8 -2.67 -11.87 -9.17
N ARG A 9 -3.25 -10.84 -9.81
CA ARG A 9 -2.48 -9.82 -10.54
C ARG A 9 -1.65 -8.95 -9.59
N ILE A 10 -2.20 -8.51 -8.46
CA ILE A 10 -1.46 -7.77 -7.41
C ILE A 10 -0.23 -8.57 -6.99
N ASN A 11 -0.41 -9.85 -6.68
CA ASN A 11 0.68 -10.74 -6.26
C ASN A 11 1.72 -10.88 -7.38
N GLN A 12 1.28 -11.03 -8.63
CA GLN A 12 2.19 -11.09 -9.76
C GLN A 12 3.03 -9.80 -9.90
N VAL A 13 2.39 -8.61 -9.81
CA VAL A 13 3.12 -7.33 -9.83
C VAL A 13 4.20 -7.30 -8.75
N ILE A 14 3.86 -7.73 -7.52
CA ILE A 14 4.80 -7.71 -6.38
C ILE A 14 6.06 -8.49 -6.72
N PHE A 15 5.91 -9.76 -7.12
CA PHE A 15 7.06 -10.65 -7.29
C PHE A 15 7.81 -10.46 -8.62
N ASP A 16 7.07 -10.27 -9.71
CA ASP A 16 7.64 -10.22 -11.06
C ASP A 16 8.17 -8.82 -11.42
N GLU A 17 7.65 -7.77 -10.77
CA GLU A 17 8.04 -6.38 -11.04
C GLU A 17 8.69 -5.72 -9.82
N LEU A 18 7.97 -5.57 -8.71
CA LEU A 18 8.41 -4.69 -7.60
C LEU A 18 9.64 -5.24 -6.86
N CYS A 19 9.64 -6.54 -6.54
CA CYS A 19 10.80 -7.19 -5.92
C CYS A 19 12.03 -7.23 -6.86
N GLN A 20 11.85 -7.00 -8.16
CA GLN A 20 12.93 -6.86 -9.14
C GLN A 20 13.33 -5.39 -9.36
N GLY A 21 12.78 -4.45 -8.58
CA GLY A 21 13.02 -3.02 -8.73
C GLY A 21 12.39 -2.40 -9.97
N THR A 22 11.41 -3.06 -10.59
CA THR A 22 10.71 -2.56 -11.77
C THR A 22 9.38 -1.91 -11.35
N PHE A 23 9.24 -0.61 -11.63
CA PHE A 23 8.05 0.16 -11.27
C PHE A 23 7.42 0.78 -12.51
N THR A 24 6.31 0.20 -12.96
CA THR A 24 5.66 0.61 -14.22
C THR A 24 4.41 1.46 -13.98
N ASP A 25 4.14 2.38 -14.92
CA ASP A 25 2.89 3.15 -14.90
C ASP A 25 1.68 2.23 -15.03
N ALA A 26 1.76 1.17 -15.84
CA ALA A 26 0.67 0.21 -16.01
C ALA A 26 0.29 -0.46 -14.68
N SER A 27 1.28 -0.94 -13.92
CA SER A 27 1.06 -1.53 -12.60
C SER A 27 0.56 -0.51 -11.59
N ARG A 28 1.06 0.73 -11.63
CA ARG A 28 0.54 1.81 -10.77
C ARG A 28 -0.94 2.10 -11.03
N HIS A 29 -1.32 2.28 -12.31
CA HIS A 29 -2.71 2.52 -12.67
C HIS A 29 -3.60 1.35 -12.25
N TYR A 30 -3.14 0.12 -12.41
CA TYR A 30 -3.87 -1.06 -11.97
C TYR A 30 -4.13 -1.05 -10.46
N TYR A 31 -3.11 -0.75 -9.65
CA TYR A 31 -3.29 -0.62 -8.20
C TYR A 31 -4.29 0.48 -7.82
N LEU A 32 -4.20 1.66 -8.47
CA LEU A 32 -5.13 2.76 -8.24
C LEU A 32 -6.58 2.39 -8.60
N GLN A 33 -6.78 1.66 -9.70
CA GLN A 33 -8.10 1.15 -10.10
C GLN A 33 -8.68 0.19 -9.06
N VAL A 34 -7.88 -0.74 -8.53
CA VAL A 34 -8.34 -1.64 -7.47
C VAL A 34 -8.70 -0.86 -6.20
N ILE A 35 -7.91 0.16 -5.83
CA ILE A 35 -8.19 1.02 -4.69
C ILE A 35 -9.52 1.78 -4.89
N GLU A 36 -9.77 2.34 -6.07
CA GLU A 36 -11.03 3.02 -6.41
C GLU A 36 -12.23 2.07 -6.34
N GLN A 37 -12.09 0.84 -6.84
CA GLN A 37 -13.13 -0.17 -6.76
C GLN A 37 -13.46 -0.54 -5.30
N LEU A 38 -12.44 -0.69 -4.46
CA LEU A 38 -12.64 -0.94 -3.03
C LEU A 38 -13.29 0.25 -2.32
N ALA A 39 -12.93 1.47 -2.70
CA ALA A 39 -13.58 2.68 -2.20
C ALA A 39 -15.08 2.69 -2.55
N ALA A 40 -15.42 2.35 -3.79
CA ALA A 40 -16.81 2.22 -4.22
C ALA A 40 -17.60 1.12 -3.49
N GLN A 41 -16.89 0.11 -2.95
CA GLN A 41 -17.47 -0.94 -2.10
C GLN A 41 -17.59 -0.52 -0.61
N GLY A 42 -17.21 0.72 -0.26
CA GLY A 42 -17.33 1.26 1.09
C GLY A 42 -16.09 1.09 1.97
N ALA A 43 -14.93 0.72 1.40
CA ALA A 43 -13.68 0.77 2.14
C ALA A 43 -13.37 2.20 2.58
N GLN A 44 -12.93 2.36 3.83
CA GLN A 44 -12.63 3.67 4.43
C GLN A 44 -11.13 3.99 4.44
N GLY A 45 -10.31 3.03 4.04
CA GLY A 45 -8.86 3.12 4.02
C GLY A 45 -8.27 1.91 3.29
N VAL A 46 -7.01 2.03 2.90
CA VAL A 46 -6.24 0.95 2.28
C VAL A 46 -4.93 0.75 3.01
N ILE A 47 -4.58 -0.50 3.30
CA ILE A 47 -3.32 -0.87 3.94
C ILE A 47 -2.35 -1.28 2.84
N PHE A 48 -1.19 -0.64 2.77
CA PHE A 48 -0.07 -1.13 1.98
C PHE A 48 0.65 -2.20 2.78
N GLY A 49 0.18 -3.44 2.61
CA GLY A 49 0.62 -4.59 3.41
C GLY A 49 1.95 -5.21 2.99
N CYS A 50 2.52 -4.79 1.86
CA CYS A 50 3.88 -5.13 1.46
C CYS A 50 4.67 -3.83 1.30
N THR A 51 5.94 -3.84 1.74
CA THR A 51 6.76 -2.63 1.82
C THR A 51 6.99 -1.96 0.47
N GLU A 52 6.98 -2.73 -0.60
CA GLU A 52 7.22 -2.34 -1.97
C GLU A 52 6.03 -1.58 -2.60
N ILE A 53 4.81 -1.76 -2.08
CA ILE A 53 3.61 -1.10 -2.62
C ILE A 53 3.72 0.41 -2.44
N GLY A 54 4.25 0.87 -1.31
CA GLY A 54 4.51 2.29 -1.04
C GLY A 54 5.58 2.91 -1.95
N LEU A 55 6.42 2.08 -2.60
CA LEU A 55 7.39 2.54 -3.61
C LEU A 55 6.74 2.70 -4.99
N LEU A 56 5.69 1.93 -5.29
CA LEU A 56 4.96 2.01 -6.56
C LEU A 56 3.91 3.13 -6.57
N VAL A 57 3.09 3.20 -5.51
CA VAL A 57 1.90 4.07 -5.44
C VAL A 57 2.12 5.12 -4.35
N SER A 58 2.06 6.41 -4.68
CA SER A 58 2.14 7.45 -3.65
C SER A 58 0.81 7.59 -2.90
N GLN A 59 0.89 7.95 -1.62
CA GLN A 59 -0.31 8.15 -0.79
C GLN A 59 -1.25 9.23 -1.36
N THR A 60 -0.69 10.25 -2.02
CA THR A 60 -1.44 11.35 -2.64
C THR A 60 -2.23 10.96 -3.88
N GLN A 61 -1.93 9.81 -4.49
CA GLN A 61 -2.66 9.31 -5.66
C GLN A 61 -3.83 8.41 -5.29
N SER A 62 -3.88 7.91 -4.05
CA SER A 62 -4.92 6.98 -3.59
C SER A 62 -6.24 7.69 -3.33
N ALA A 63 -7.34 7.08 -3.79
CA ALA A 63 -8.70 7.54 -3.48
C ALA A 63 -9.10 7.30 -2.01
N LEU A 64 -8.34 6.47 -1.27
CA LEU A 64 -8.54 6.16 0.13
C LEU A 64 -7.37 6.61 1.00
N PRO A 65 -7.60 6.97 2.27
CA PRO A 65 -6.53 7.11 3.25
C PRO A 65 -5.62 5.88 3.25
N VAL A 66 -4.32 6.10 3.13
CA VAL A 66 -3.32 5.02 3.04
C VAL A 66 -2.67 4.80 4.40
N PHE A 67 -2.62 3.54 4.81
CA PHE A 67 -1.83 3.08 5.94
C PHE A 67 -0.59 2.34 5.40
N ASP A 68 0.52 3.07 5.27
CA ASP A 68 1.81 2.49 4.90
C ASP A 68 2.41 1.78 6.10
N THR A 69 2.34 0.44 6.07
CA THR A 69 2.78 -0.38 7.20
C THR A 69 4.28 -0.22 7.48
N THR A 70 5.10 0.01 6.47
CA THR A 70 6.54 0.23 6.62
C THR A 70 6.80 1.52 7.38
N ALA A 71 6.17 2.61 6.94
CA ALA A 71 6.34 3.92 7.55
C ALA A 71 5.82 3.95 8.99
N ILE A 72 4.64 3.37 9.21
CA ILE A 72 4.03 3.28 10.56
C ILE A 72 4.92 2.44 11.48
N HIS A 73 5.39 1.27 11.03
CA HIS A 73 6.22 0.40 11.84
C HIS A 73 7.58 1.02 12.17
N ALA A 74 8.20 1.71 11.21
CA ALA A 74 9.46 2.44 11.46
C ALA A 74 9.28 3.58 12.47
N ALA A 75 8.19 4.34 12.38
CA ALA A 75 7.87 5.39 13.35
C ALA A 75 7.61 4.82 14.75
N ASP A 76 6.87 3.72 14.85
CA ASP A 76 6.62 3.01 16.11
C ASP A 76 7.93 2.49 16.74
N ALA A 77 8.82 1.89 15.93
CA ALA A 77 10.12 1.45 16.40
C ALA A 77 10.96 2.60 16.98
N VAL A 78 10.96 3.78 16.34
CA VAL A 78 11.64 4.98 16.85
C VAL A 78 11.00 5.46 18.16
N SER A 79 9.67 5.53 18.22
CA SER A 79 8.93 5.92 19.44
C SER A 79 9.26 4.99 20.62
N PHE A 80 9.28 3.68 20.37
CA PHE A 80 9.68 2.67 21.34
C PHE A 80 11.12 2.90 21.84
N MET A 81 12.07 3.08 20.91
CA MET A 81 13.49 3.30 21.25
C MET A 81 13.72 4.54 22.12
N LEU A 82 12.92 5.59 21.92
CA LEU A 82 13.06 6.86 22.62
C LEU A 82 12.21 6.95 23.89
N SER A 83 11.40 5.94 24.22
CA SER A 83 10.41 5.98 25.30
C SER A 83 9.47 7.20 25.22
N SER A 84 9.37 7.82 24.05
CA SER A 84 8.43 8.88 23.76
C SER A 84 7.12 8.21 23.40
N SER A 85 6.13 8.25 24.29
CA SER A 85 4.77 7.86 23.94
C SER A 85 4.34 8.63 22.70
N ALA A 86 3.91 7.92 21.64
CA ALA A 86 3.31 8.55 20.49
C ALA A 86 2.18 9.50 20.95
N PRO A 87 1.99 10.69 20.33
CA PRO A 87 0.81 11.49 20.60
C PRO A 87 -0.44 10.65 20.31
N GLU A 88 -1.39 10.62 21.25
CA GLU A 88 -2.75 10.11 21.03
C GLU A 88 -3.45 10.78 19.84
#